data_AF-A0AAU6WQM6-F1
#
_entry.id   AF-A0AAU6WQM6-F1
#
_cell.length_a   1.000
_cell.length_b   1.000
_cell.length_c   1.000
_cell.angle_alpha   90.00
_cell.angle_beta   90.00
_cell.angle_gamma   90.00
#
_symmetry.space_group_name_H-M   'P 1'
#
loop_
_entity.id
_entity.type
_entity.pdbx_description
1 polymer ?
#
loop_
_entity_poly.entity_id
_entity_poly.type
_entity_poly.pdbx_seq_one_letter_code
_entity_poly.pdbx_strand_id
1 'polypeptide(L)'
;MNFSANLLGLDNAATPFGLKAMESLQTLNPNKDTATNSQIMFLCLHAGGMTLIPVSIIALRSSAGSKNPTDIFLYCMIATFAATLAAMIIVSLYQKINLLKPIVLAYVGGISVLIGLLVWYLTSLSKENLDTFSQILSNGLILFIFLAIVLGAVYKKINVFEAFVDGAKEGFTTSVKIIPYLVGMLIAISLLRTSGVFDVIIDGMKWVANAANLDARFVDGMPTALIKPLSGSGARGMMMDTMATFRTGQFPGETGRRLQEARIRPST
;
A
#
# COMPACT_ATOMS: atom_id res chain seq x y z
N MET A 1 -5.05 6.44 -13.59
CA MET A 1 -4.32 7.43 -12.75
C MET A 1 -4.29 7.03 -11.28
N ASN A 2 -5.43 6.94 -10.56
CA ASN A 2 -5.41 6.56 -9.14
C ASN A 2 -4.70 5.21 -8.86
N PHE A 3 -5.12 4.13 -9.54
CA PHE A 3 -4.44 2.83 -9.43
C PHE A 3 -2.96 2.88 -9.80
N SER A 4 -2.60 3.68 -10.80
CA SER A 4 -1.21 3.87 -11.22
C SER A 4 -0.37 4.57 -10.13
N ALA A 5 -0.93 5.58 -9.45
CA ALA A 5 -0.27 6.26 -8.34
C ALA A 5 -0.06 5.32 -7.14
N ASN A 6 -1.08 4.52 -6.78
CA ASN A 6 -0.97 3.48 -5.75
C ASN A 6 0.07 2.41 -6.12
N LEU A 7 0.07 1.95 -7.38
CA LEU A 7 1.02 0.95 -7.89
C LEU A 7 2.47 1.42 -7.74
N LEU A 8 2.73 2.70 -7.97
CA LEU A 8 4.05 3.32 -7.84
C LEU A 8 4.40 3.74 -6.39
N GLY A 9 3.52 3.48 -5.42
CA GLY A 9 3.75 3.86 -4.01
C GLY A 9 3.72 5.38 -3.77
N LEU A 10 3.07 6.12 -4.67
CA LEU A 10 2.88 7.57 -4.61
C LEU A 10 1.57 7.92 -3.87
N ASP A 11 1.36 7.36 -2.69
CA ASP A 11 0.07 7.39 -1.99
C ASP A 11 -0.45 8.83 -1.73
N ASN A 12 0.46 9.80 -1.55
CA ASN A 12 0.09 11.21 -1.38
C ASN A 12 -0.52 11.82 -2.65
N ALA A 13 -0.16 11.32 -3.83
CA ALA A 13 -0.77 11.69 -5.10
C ALA A 13 -2.02 10.85 -5.41
N ALA A 14 -2.15 9.66 -4.83
CA ALA A 14 -3.28 8.79 -5.10
C ALA A 14 -4.60 9.34 -4.52
N THR A 15 -4.59 9.93 -3.34
CA THR A 15 -5.79 10.52 -2.69
C THR A 15 -6.50 11.57 -3.55
N PRO A 16 -5.85 12.63 -4.09
CA PRO A 16 -6.54 13.61 -4.93
C PRO A 16 -7.10 12.98 -6.22
N PHE A 17 -6.38 12.03 -6.85
CA PHE A 17 -6.92 11.28 -7.99
C PHE A 17 -8.09 10.38 -7.59
N GLY A 18 -8.09 9.86 -6.35
CA GLY A 18 -9.15 9.04 -5.80
C GLY A 18 -10.44 9.84 -5.61
N LEU A 19 -10.33 11.05 -5.06
CA LEU A 19 -11.46 11.96 -4.91
C LEU A 19 -12.04 12.37 -6.26
N LYS A 20 -11.21 12.78 -7.22
CA LYS A 20 -11.67 13.10 -8.58
C LYS A 20 -12.36 11.90 -9.25
N ALA A 21 -11.82 10.69 -9.09
CA ALA A 21 -12.45 9.48 -9.60
C ALA A 21 -13.80 9.21 -8.92
N MET A 22 -13.89 9.43 -7.60
CA MET A 22 -15.12 9.26 -6.85
C MET A 22 -16.18 10.31 -7.20
N GLU A 23 -15.80 11.57 -7.38
CA GLU A 23 -16.65 12.65 -7.91
C GLU A 23 -17.17 12.28 -9.30
N SER A 24 -16.31 11.76 -10.17
CA SER A 24 -16.70 11.29 -11.51
C SER A 24 -17.68 10.11 -11.46
N LEU A 25 -17.47 9.15 -10.56
CA LEU A 25 -18.42 8.06 -10.34
C LEU A 25 -19.75 8.58 -9.74
N GLN A 26 -19.67 9.62 -8.91
CA GLN A 26 -20.84 10.23 -8.29
C GLN A 26 -21.69 10.99 -9.30
N THR A 27 -21.14 11.53 -10.40
CA THR A 27 -21.98 12.14 -11.46
C THR A 27 -22.90 11.12 -12.12
N LEU A 28 -22.42 9.88 -12.29
CA LEU A 28 -23.15 8.75 -12.85
C LEU A 28 -24.11 8.08 -11.85
N ASN A 29 -24.05 8.45 -10.57
CA ASN A 29 -24.88 7.85 -9.53
C ASN A 29 -26.33 8.36 -9.60
N PRO A 30 -27.34 7.50 -9.84
CA PRO A 30 -28.74 7.89 -9.86
C PRO A 30 -29.28 8.27 -8.47
N ASN A 31 -28.69 7.75 -7.39
CA ASN A 31 -29.07 8.08 -6.00
C ASN A 31 -27.84 8.60 -5.24
N LYS A 32 -27.75 9.92 -5.06
CA LYS A 32 -26.56 10.58 -4.50
C LYS A 32 -26.25 10.16 -3.05
N ASP A 33 -27.24 9.68 -2.30
CA ASP A 33 -27.09 9.33 -0.88
C ASP A 33 -26.64 7.87 -0.67
N THR A 34 -26.56 7.07 -1.74
CA THR A 34 -26.18 5.66 -1.65
C THR A 34 -25.02 5.35 -2.60
N ALA A 35 -23.99 4.70 -2.10
CA ALA A 35 -22.84 4.31 -2.92
C ALA A 35 -23.23 3.24 -3.96
N THR A 36 -22.83 3.46 -5.22
CA THR A 36 -23.02 2.48 -6.30
C THR A 36 -22.02 1.34 -6.21
N ASN A 37 -22.30 0.23 -6.91
CA ASN A 37 -21.39 -0.91 -6.96
C ASN A 37 -19.97 -0.54 -7.43
N SER A 38 -19.88 0.34 -8.43
CA SER A 38 -18.61 0.84 -8.97
C SER A 38 -17.83 1.67 -7.94
N GLN A 39 -18.52 2.48 -7.13
CA GLN A 39 -17.89 3.26 -6.06
C GLN A 39 -17.36 2.36 -4.94
N ILE A 40 -18.13 1.35 -4.53
CA ILE A 40 -17.72 0.37 -3.53
C ILE A 40 -16.51 -0.43 -4.03
N MET A 41 -16.55 -0.97 -5.26
CA MET A 41 -15.43 -1.70 -5.84
C MET A 41 -14.18 -0.82 -5.96
N PHE A 42 -14.33 0.41 -6.46
CA PHE A 42 -13.23 1.36 -6.56
C PHE A 42 -12.61 1.66 -5.20
N LEU A 43 -13.44 1.93 -4.17
CA LEU A 43 -12.98 2.22 -2.82
C LEU A 43 -12.23 1.02 -2.22
N CYS A 44 -12.76 -0.19 -2.35
CA CYS A 44 -12.13 -1.40 -1.81
C CYS A 44 -10.80 -1.73 -2.50
N LEU A 45 -10.72 -1.60 -3.83
CA LEU A 45 -9.46 -1.78 -4.55
C LEU A 45 -8.45 -0.67 -4.26
N HIS A 46 -8.92 0.57 -4.10
CA HIS A 46 -8.09 1.69 -3.69
C HIS A 46 -7.52 1.49 -2.29
N ALA A 47 -8.33 1.07 -1.33
CA ALA A 47 -7.93 0.75 0.04
C ALA A 47 -7.01 -0.48 0.11
N GLY A 48 -7.18 -1.46 -0.79
CA GLY A 48 -6.26 -2.58 -0.98
C GLY A 48 -4.85 -2.14 -1.33
N GLY A 49 -4.72 -0.98 -1.99
CA GLY A 49 -3.47 -0.25 -2.14
C GLY A 49 -2.36 -1.10 -2.75
N MET A 50 -2.65 -1.78 -3.87
CA MET A 50 -1.64 -2.53 -4.62
C MET A 50 -0.43 -1.63 -4.87
N THR A 51 0.72 -2.00 -4.32
CA THR A 51 1.95 -1.23 -4.44
C THR A 51 3.04 -2.17 -4.92
N LEU A 52 3.52 -1.92 -6.14
CA LEU A 52 4.62 -2.69 -6.72
C LEU A 52 5.94 -2.29 -6.06
N ILE A 53 6.14 -0.98 -5.82
CA ILE A 53 7.33 -0.46 -5.17
C ILE A 53 6.94 0.42 -3.98
N PRO A 54 7.25 0.02 -2.74
CA PRO A 54 6.89 0.78 -1.54
C PRO A 54 7.87 1.95 -1.30
N VAL A 55 8.05 2.82 -2.31
CA VAL A 55 9.05 3.92 -2.30
C VAL A 55 8.92 4.78 -1.04
N SER A 56 7.70 5.14 -0.68
CA SER A 56 7.43 5.95 0.53
C SER A 56 7.90 5.26 1.82
N ILE A 57 7.73 3.94 1.94
CA ILE A 57 8.14 3.18 3.13
C ILE A 57 9.65 2.96 3.14
N ILE A 58 10.26 2.72 1.98
CA ILE A 58 11.73 2.62 1.82
C ILE A 58 12.38 3.95 2.24
N ALA A 59 11.82 5.09 1.81
CA ALA A 59 12.32 6.41 2.20
C ALA A 59 12.21 6.65 3.71
N LEU A 60 11.07 6.29 4.33
CA LEU A 60 10.89 6.36 5.78
C LEU A 60 11.90 5.48 6.53
N ARG A 61 12.07 4.22 6.10
CA ARG A 61 13.07 3.29 6.67
C ARG A 61 14.49 3.82 6.54
N SER A 62 14.83 4.42 5.40
CA SER A 62 16.13 5.06 5.18
C SER A 62 16.34 6.24 6.13
N SER A 63 15.35 7.14 6.24
CA SER A 63 15.41 8.30 7.15
C SER A 63 15.46 7.91 8.63
N ALA A 64 14.90 6.74 8.98
CA ALA A 64 14.94 6.17 10.32
C ALA A 64 16.24 5.38 10.62
N GLY A 65 17.21 5.36 9.70
CA GLY A 65 18.51 4.70 9.89
C GLY A 65 18.49 3.18 9.72
N SER A 66 17.52 2.62 8.98
CA SER A 66 17.54 1.19 8.66
C SER A 66 18.76 0.84 7.80
N LYS A 67 19.48 -0.22 8.17
CA LYS A 67 20.64 -0.70 7.41
C LYS A 67 20.27 -1.21 6.02
N ASN A 68 19.12 -1.88 5.93
CA ASN A 68 18.57 -2.43 4.68
C ASN A 68 17.14 -1.92 4.48
N PRO A 69 16.91 -0.69 3.97
CA PRO A 69 15.56 -0.15 3.80
C PRO A 69 14.70 -0.91 2.79
N THR A 70 15.31 -1.64 1.85
CA THR A 70 14.67 -2.31 0.70
C THR A 70 14.25 -3.75 0.97
N ASP A 71 14.63 -4.34 2.10
CA ASP A 71 14.33 -5.74 2.48
C ASP A 71 12.82 -6.04 2.57
N ILE A 72 11.99 -5.02 2.78
CA ILE A 72 10.52 -5.11 2.80
C ILE A 72 9.89 -5.26 1.42
N PHE A 73 10.65 -5.05 0.34
CA PHE A 73 10.13 -4.96 -1.03
C PHE A 73 9.27 -6.16 -1.41
N LEU A 74 9.82 -7.37 -1.29
CA LEU A 74 9.13 -8.62 -1.65
C LEU A 74 7.85 -8.82 -0.82
N TYR A 75 7.92 -8.57 0.48
CA TYR A 75 6.78 -8.73 1.40
C TYR A 75 5.66 -7.74 1.09
N CYS A 76 6.00 -6.47 0.85
CA CYS A 76 5.01 -5.45 0.50
C CYS A 76 4.30 -5.77 -0.81
N MET A 77 5.04 -6.23 -1.83
CA MET A 77 4.46 -6.60 -3.11
C MET A 77 3.47 -7.77 -2.95
N ILE A 78 3.86 -8.85 -2.27
CA ILE A 78 2.99 -10.01 -2.04
C ILE A 78 1.77 -9.61 -1.21
N ALA A 79 1.97 -8.89 -0.10
CA ALA A 79 0.89 -8.53 0.82
C ALA A 79 -0.14 -7.60 0.16
N THR A 80 0.31 -6.57 -0.56
CA THR A 80 -0.61 -5.62 -1.21
C THR A 80 -1.32 -6.24 -2.42
N PHE A 81 -0.65 -7.14 -3.15
CA PHE A 81 -1.27 -7.90 -4.22
C PHE A 81 -2.35 -8.86 -3.69
N ALA A 82 -2.03 -9.63 -2.66
CA ALA A 82 -2.98 -10.52 -1.98
C ALA A 82 -4.17 -9.75 -1.40
N ALA A 83 -3.92 -8.61 -0.75
CA ALA A 83 -4.99 -7.75 -0.21
C ALA A 83 -5.90 -7.21 -1.33
N THR A 84 -5.34 -6.83 -2.47
CA THR A 84 -6.12 -6.33 -3.62
C THR A 84 -6.95 -7.43 -4.26
N LEU A 85 -6.41 -8.64 -4.40
CA LEU A 85 -7.17 -9.81 -4.87
C LEU A 85 -8.29 -10.18 -3.89
N ALA A 86 -7.99 -10.23 -2.59
CA ALA A 86 -8.99 -10.51 -1.57
C ALA A 86 -10.12 -9.47 -1.60
N ALA A 87 -9.80 -8.19 -1.68
CA ALA A 87 -10.78 -7.11 -1.82
C ALA A 87 -11.65 -7.29 -3.07
N MET A 88 -11.03 -7.56 -4.23
CA MET A 88 -11.75 -7.80 -5.48
C MET A 88 -12.71 -8.99 -5.38
N ILE A 89 -12.25 -10.11 -4.82
CA ILE A 89 -13.02 -11.34 -4.67
C ILE A 89 -14.19 -11.11 -3.72
N ILE A 90 -13.94 -10.58 -2.52
CA ILE A 90 -14.98 -10.35 -1.50
C ILE A 90 -16.06 -9.43 -2.03
N VAL A 91 -15.68 -8.29 -2.64
CA VAL A 91 -16.65 -7.34 -3.18
C VAL A 91 -17.42 -7.95 -4.35
N SER A 92 -16.75 -8.71 -5.21
CA SER A 92 -17.39 -9.37 -6.34
C SER A 92 -18.38 -10.46 -5.92
N LEU A 93 -18.07 -11.21 -4.85
CA LEU A 93 -19.01 -12.16 -4.25
C LEU A 93 -20.24 -11.45 -3.69
N TYR A 94 -20.04 -10.37 -2.94
CA TYR A 94 -21.14 -9.59 -2.35
C TYR A 94 -22.02 -8.90 -3.41
N GLN A 95 -21.40 -8.30 -4.42
CA GLN A 95 -22.09 -7.61 -5.52
C GLN A 95 -22.55 -8.54 -6.64
N LYS A 96 -22.28 -9.85 -6.52
CA LYS A 96 -22.58 -10.88 -7.54
C LYS A 96 -21.97 -10.57 -8.90
N ILE A 97 -20.77 -9.99 -8.92
CA ILE A 97 -19.99 -9.75 -10.13
C ILE A 97 -19.32 -11.07 -10.54
N ASN A 98 -19.55 -11.49 -11.79
CA ASN A 98 -18.92 -12.70 -12.32
C ASN A 98 -17.46 -12.42 -12.73
N LEU A 99 -16.51 -12.80 -11.87
CA LEU A 99 -15.07 -12.71 -12.12
C LEU A 99 -14.57 -13.71 -13.18
N LEU A 100 -15.35 -14.75 -13.50
CA LEU A 100 -14.99 -15.77 -14.49
C LEU A 100 -15.24 -15.33 -15.94
N LYS A 101 -15.67 -14.08 -16.15
CA LYS A 101 -15.75 -13.53 -17.51
C LYS A 101 -14.35 -13.59 -18.15
N PRO A 102 -14.22 -14.07 -19.40
CA PRO A 102 -12.91 -14.25 -20.05
C PRO A 102 -12.02 -13.02 -20.01
N ILE A 103 -12.62 -11.82 -20.17
CA ILE A 103 -11.88 -10.56 -20.11
C ILE A 103 -11.34 -10.25 -18.71
N VAL A 104 -12.11 -10.51 -17.66
CA VAL A 104 -11.70 -10.28 -16.27
C VAL A 104 -10.62 -11.28 -15.89
N LEU A 105 -10.80 -12.56 -16.26
CA LEU A 105 -9.78 -13.59 -16.08
C LEU A 105 -8.50 -13.28 -16.84
N ALA A 106 -8.58 -12.77 -18.07
CA ALA A 106 -7.39 -12.40 -18.85
C ALA A 106 -6.59 -11.28 -18.15
N TYR A 107 -7.25 -10.22 -17.67
CA TYR A 107 -6.56 -9.14 -16.99
C TYR A 107 -6.05 -9.53 -15.60
N VAL A 108 -6.92 -10.08 -14.74
CA VAL A 108 -6.57 -10.45 -13.37
C VAL A 108 -5.58 -11.61 -13.37
N GLY A 109 -5.83 -12.63 -14.20
CA GLY A 109 -4.94 -13.77 -14.38
C GLY A 109 -3.60 -13.37 -14.98
N GLY A 110 -3.58 -12.51 -16.01
CA GLY A 110 -2.35 -12.01 -16.61
C GLY A 110 -1.46 -11.24 -15.62
N ILE A 111 -2.05 -10.34 -14.84
CA ILE A 111 -1.33 -9.62 -13.77
C ILE A 111 -0.86 -10.61 -12.69
N SER A 112 -1.70 -11.58 -12.31
CA SER A 112 -1.35 -12.59 -11.30
C SER A 112 -0.17 -13.47 -11.73
N VAL A 113 -0.13 -13.88 -13.01
CA VAL A 113 0.99 -14.63 -13.58
C VAL A 113 2.26 -13.79 -13.59
N LEU A 114 2.18 -12.53 -14.03
CA LEU A 114 3.32 -11.63 -14.06
C LEU A 114 3.91 -11.42 -12.65
N ILE A 115 3.07 -11.11 -11.66
CA ILE A 115 3.50 -10.95 -10.27
C ILE A 115 4.01 -12.26 -9.70
N GLY A 116 3.36 -13.39 -9.99
CA GLY A 116 3.78 -14.72 -9.55
C GLY A 116 5.16 -15.11 -10.09
N LEU A 117 5.42 -14.85 -11.38
CA LEU A 117 6.73 -15.07 -12.00
C LEU A 117 7.80 -14.17 -11.40
N LEU A 118 7.48 -12.89 -11.15
CA LEU A 118 8.39 -11.96 -10.50
C LEU A 118 8.72 -12.40 -9.06
N VAL A 119 7.72 -12.79 -8.28
CA VAL A 119 7.91 -13.33 -6.92
C VAL A 119 8.76 -14.60 -6.98
N TRP A 120 8.46 -15.53 -7.88
CA TRP A 120 9.21 -16.76 -8.05
C TRP A 120 10.69 -16.48 -8.36
N TYR A 121 10.96 -15.58 -9.31
CA TYR A 121 12.31 -15.13 -9.65
C TYR A 121 13.02 -14.50 -8.44
N LEU A 122 12.35 -13.61 -7.71
CA LEU A 122 12.93 -12.96 -6.53
C LEU A 122 13.25 -13.97 -5.42
N THR A 123 12.41 -14.99 -5.23
CA THR A 123 12.62 -16.01 -4.20
C THR A 123 13.73 -17.02 -4.54
N SER A 124 14.14 -17.12 -5.80
CA SER A 124 15.26 -17.99 -6.21
C SER A 124 16.63 -17.31 -6.10
N LEU A 125 16.66 -15.99 -5.88
CA LEU A 125 17.90 -15.23 -5.66
C LEU A 125 18.45 -15.45 -4.23
N SER A 126 19.78 -15.36 -4.11
CA SER A 126 20.44 -15.26 -2.79
C SER A 126 20.06 -13.93 -2.11
N LYS A 127 20.23 -13.85 -0.78
CA LYS A 127 19.91 -12.63 -0.01
C LYS A 127 20.63 -11.38 -0.54
N GLU A 128 21.92 -11.51 -0.85
CA GLU A 128 22.73 -10.44 -1.42
C GLU A 128 22.21 -9.99 -2.79
N ASN A 129 21.91 -10.94 -3.68
CA ASN A 129 21.38 -10.65 -5.01
C ASN A 129 19.97 -10.04 -4.95
N LEU A 130 19.14 -10.43 -3.98
CA LEU A 130 17.82 -9.84 -3.76
C LEU A 130 17.91 -8.39 -3.30
N ASP A 131 18.84 -8.07 -2.40
CA ASP A 131 19.07 -6.70 -1.95
C ASP A 131 19.58 -5.82 -3.10
N THR A 132 20.59 -6.29 -3.85
CA THR A 132 21.10 -5.57 -5.03
C THR A 132 20.02 -5.39 -6.09
N PHE A 133 19.26 -6.43 -6.43
CA PHE A 133 18.17 -6.35 -7.39
C PHE A 133 17.09 -5.36 -6.93
N SER A 134 16.69 -5.41 -5.65
CA SER A 134 15.66 -4.52 -5.10
C SER A 134 16.09 -3.05 -5.15
N GLN A 135 17.37 -2.76 -4.87
CA GLN A 135 17.92 -1.41 -4.97
C GLN A 135 17.98 -0.92 -6.42
N ILE A 136 18.50 -1.73 -7.34
CA ILE A 136 18.59 -1.38 -8.76
C ILE A 136 17.18 -1.18 -9.35
N LEU A 137 16.25 -2.09 -9.06
CA LEU A 137 14.87 -2.00 -9.56
C LEU A 137 14.17 -0.76 -9.02
N SER A 138 14.24 -0.50 -7.71
CA SER A 138 13.59 0.65 -7.09
C SER A 138 14.14 1.98 -7.61
N ASN A 139 15.47 2.16 -7.55
CA ASN A 139 16.11 3.41 -7.99
C ASN A 139 16.01 3.59 -9.51
N GLY A 140 16.19 2.50 -10.27
CA GLY A 140 16.06 2.48 -11.72
C GLY A 140 14.64 2.82 -12.18
N LEU A 141 13.60 2.31 -11.51
CA LEU A 141 12.22 2.64 -11.86
C LEU A 141 11.90 4.11 -11.59
N ILE A 142 12.36 4.68 -10.47
CA ILE A 142 12.15 6.11 -10.17
C ILE A 142 12.78 6.98 -11.26
N LEU A 143 14.04 6.70 -11.61
CA LEU A 143 14.73 7.40 -12.69
C LEU A 143 14.01 7.21 -14.03
N PHE A 144 13.56 5.99 -14.33
CA PHE A 144 12.80 5.69 -15.53
C PHE A 144 11.49 6.49 -15.61
N ILE A 145 10.72 6.58 -14.52
CA ILE A 145 9.47 7.35 -14.48
C ILE A 145 9.74 8.83 -14.72
N PHE A 146 10.78 9.38 -14.07
CA PHE A 146 11.18 10.77 -14.26
C PHE A 146 11.54 11.03 -15.74
N LEU A 147 12.40 10.20 -16.32
CA LEU A 147 12.78 10.30 -17.73
C LEU A 147 11.58 10.12 -18.67
N ALA A 148 10.69 9.17 -18.39
CA ALA A 148 9.50 8.93 -19.20
C ALA A 148 8.56 10.14 -19.21
N ILE A 149 8.40 10.83 -18.07
CA ILE A 149 7.62 12.07 -17.98
C ILE A 149 8.28 13.18 -18.81
N VAL A 150 9.59 13.39 -18.64
CA VAL A 150 10.33 14.45 -19.36
C VAL A 150 10.34 14.18 -20.87
N LEU A 151 10.69 12.95 -21.29
CA LEU A 151 10.68 12.55 -22.69
C LEU A 151 9.28 12.60 -23.30
N GLY A 152 8.26 12.18 -22.55
CA GLY A 152 6.86 12.28 -22.97
C GLY A 152 6.41 13.73 -23.17
N ALA A 153 6.85 14.64 -22.31
CA ALA A 153 6.59 16.07 -22.45
C ALA A 153 7.33 16.67 -23.65
N VAL A 154 8.60 16.32 -23.86
CA VAL A 154 9.36 16.73 -25.06
C VAL A 154 8.69 16.23 -26.33
N TYR A 155 8.31 14.95 -26.38
CA TYR A 155 7.63 14.34 -27.53
C TYR A 155 6.30 15.03 -27.84
N LYS A 156 5.50 15.34 -26.81
CA LYS A 156 4.23 16.06 -26.96
C LYS A 156 4.38 17.58 -27.03
N LYS A 157 5.61 18.11 -27.02
CA LYS A 157 5.92 19.55 -27.00
C LYS A 157 5.20 20.31 -25.89
N ILE A 158 5.10 19.70 -24.70
CA ILE A 158 4.49 20.29 -23.50
C ILE A 158 5.57 21.05 -22.74
N ASN A 159 5.26 22.28 -22.32
CA ASN A 159 6.11 23.04 -21.40
C ASN A 159 6.06 22.40 -20.01
N VAL A 160 7.10 21.64 -19.65
CA VAL A 160 7.17 20.88 -18.39
C VAL A 160 7.04 21.79 -17.17
N PHE A 161 7.68 22.97 -17.20
CA PHE A 161 7.67 23.88 -16.05
C PHE A 161 6.27 24.45 -15.81
N GLU A 162 5.62 24.91 -16.87
CA GLU A 162 4.26 25.46 -16.79
C GLU A 162 3.24 24.40 -16.37
N ALA A 163 3.28 23.22 -16.99
CA ALA A 163 2.41 22.10 -16.62
C ALA A 163 2.64 21.65 -15.16
N PHE A 164 3.88 21.69 -14.68
CA PHE A 164 4.20 21.43 -13.28
C PHE A 164 3.59 22.48 -12.35
N VAL A 165 3.73 23.78 -12.68
CA VAL A 165 3.18 24.88 -11.88
C VAL A 165 1.66 24.79 -11.79
N ASP A 166 0.98 24.52 -12.91
CA ASP A 166 -0.48 24.38 -12.92
C ASP A 166 -0.94 23.14 -12.15
N GLY A 167 -0.24 22.01 -12.30
CA GLY A 167 -0.47 20.82 -11.48
C GLY A 167 -0.26 21.08 -9.99
N ALA A 168 0.74 21.87 -9.61
CA ALA A 168 1.00 22.25 -8.23
C ALA A 168 -0.10 23.15 -7.65
N LYS A 169 -0.62 24.13 -8.41
CA LYS A 169 -1.75 24.98 -8.00
C LYS A 169 -3.03 24.16 -7.76
N GLU A 170 -3.33 23.23 -8.66
CA GLU A 170 -4.49 22.35 -8.53
C GLU A 170 -4.34 21.40 -7.33
N GLY A 171 -3.13 20.84 -7.14
CA GLY A 171 -2.78 20.02 -6.00
C GLY A 171 -2.90 20.76 -4.67
N PHE A 172 -2.45 22.01 -4.61
CA PHE A 172 -2.61 22.87 -3.42
C PHE A 172 -4.08 23.09 -3.08
N THR A 173 -4.90 23.45 -4.06
CA THR A 173 -6.35 23.65 -3.87
C THR A 173 -7.02 22.39 -3.34
N THR A 174 -6.68 21.23 -3.91
CA THR A 174 -7.20 19.93 -3.46
C THR A 174 -6.74 19.61 -2.04
N SER A 175 -5.49 19.91 -1.70
CA SER A 175 -4.96 19.69 -0.35
C SER A 175 -5.73 20.51 0.69
N VAL A 176 -5.97 21.80 0.42
CA VAL A 176 -6.75 22.68 1.32
C VAL A 176 -8.18 22.15 1.53
N LYS A 177 -8.85 21.65 0.48
CA LYS A 177 -10.18 21.03 0.60
C LYS A 177 -10.20 19.79 1.49
N ILE A 178 -9.10 19.03 1.53
CA ILE A 178 -8.98 17.79 2.28
C ILE A 178 -8.62 18.02 3.75
N ILE A 179 -7.96 19.15 4.09
CA ILE A 179 -7.49 19.45 5.45
C ILE A 179 -8.56 19.23 6.53
N PRO A 180 -9.80 19.76 6.44
CA PRO A 180 -10.79 19.60 7.50
C PRO A 180 -11.11 18.13 7.81
N TYR A 181 -11.24 17.31 6.76
CA TYR A 181 -11.50 15.88 6.89
C TYR A 181 -10.32 15.14 7.52
N LEU A 182 -9.09 15.49 7.11
CA LEU A 182 -7.89 14.91 7.72
C LEU A 182 -7.77 15.29 9.19
N VAL A 183 -8.03 16.54 9.56
CA VAL A 183 -7.99 16.98 10.96
C VAL A 183 -9.00 16.20 11.79
N GLY A 184 -10.26 16.10 11.35
CA GLY A 184 -11.29 15.33 12.06
C GLY A 184 -10.92 13.85 12.22
N MET A 185 -10.43 13.23 11.14
CA MET A 185 -9.96 11.84 11.16
C MET A 185 -8.75 11.65 12.09
N LEU A 186 -7.76 12.54 12.05
CA LEU A 186 -6.57 12.46 12.91
C LEU A 186 -6.93 12.64 14.39
N ILE A 187 -7.89 13.52 14.72
CA ILE A 187 -8.43 13.66 16.08
C ILE A 187 -9.09 12.35 16.51
N ALA A 188 -9.96 11.76 15.67
CA ALA A 188 -10.65 10.51 15.99
C ALA A 188 -9.66 9.35 16.21
N ILE A 189 -8.65 9.21 15.34
CA ILE A 189 -7.59 8.21 15.48
C ILE A 189 -6.78 8.45 16.76
N SER A 190 -6.47 9.71 17.09
CA SER A 190 -5.73 10.06 18.31
C SER A 190 -6.53 9.74 19.57
N LEU A 191 -7.84 10.03 19.58
CA LEU A 191 -8.73 9.65 20.68
C LEU A 191 -8.81 8.13 20.84
N LEU A 192 -8.98 7.40 19.73
CA LEU A 192 -8.98 5.94 19.74
C LEU A 192 -7.66 5.38 20.29
N ARG A 193 -6.52 5.98 19.91
CA ARG A 193 -5.20 5.58 20.40
C ARG A 193 -5.02 5.86 21.89
N THR A 194 -5.31 7.08 22.35
CA THR A 194 -5.13 7.48 23.76
C THR A 194 -6.13 6.80 24.69
N SER A 195 -7.26 6.30 24.17
CA SER A 195 -8.27 5.60 24.96
C SER A 195 -7.84 4.23 25.49
N GLY A 196 -6.71 3.68 25.02
CA GLY A 196 -6.25 2.32 25.39
C GLY A 196 -7.00 1.19 24.68
N VAL A 197 -7.92 1.50 23.75
CA VAL A 197 -8.66 0.48 22.97
C VAL A 197 -7.71 -0.42 22.18
N PHE A 198 -6.65 0.14 21.60
CA PHE A 198 -5.67 -0.68 20.88
C PHE A 198 -4.92 -1.64 21.82
N ASP A 199 -4.62 -1.24 23.05
CA ASP A 199 -3.95 -2.12 24.01
C ASP A 199 -4.83 -3.32 24.36
N VAL A 200 -6.12 -3.09 24.62
CA VAL A 200 -7.10 -4.16 24.86
C VAL A 200 -7.21 -5.12 23.67
N ILE A 201 -7.26 -4.58 22.44
CA ILE A 201 -7.32 -5.40 21.22
C ILE A 201 -6.02 -6.21 21.06
N ILE A 202 -4.86 -5.58 21.24
CA ILE A 202 -3.54 -6.23 21.13
C ILE A 202 -3.42 -7.35 22.17
N ASP A 203 -3.77 -7.10 23.42
CA ASP A 203 -3.66 -8.08 24.50
C ASP A 203 -4.62 -9.25 24.29
N GLY A 204 -5.85 -8.99 23.87
CA GLY A 204 -6.80 -10.02 23.47
C GLY A 204 -6.27 -10.88 22.31
N MET A 205 -5.70 -10.24 21.29
CA MET A 205 -5.10 -10.95 20.16
C MET A 205 -3.85 -11.75 20.55
N LYS A 206 -3.00 -11.23 21.44
CA LYS A 206 -1.84 -11.95 21.99
C LYS A 206 -2.29 -13.16 22.79
N TRP A 207 -3.33 -13.02 23.59
CA TRP A 207 -3.93 -14.14 24.34
C TRP A 207 -4.42 -15.23 23.39
N VAL A 208 -5.16 -14.88 22.33
CA VAL A 208 -5.62 -15.85 21.31
C VAL A 208 -4.44 -16.50 20.58
N ALA A 209 -3.44 -15.71 20.17
CA ALA A 209 -2.27 -16.23 19.46
C ALA A 209 -1.49 -17.23 20.35
N ASN A 210 -1.24 -16.88 21.61
CA ASN A 210 -0.56 -17.75 22.55
C ASN A 210 -1.39 -19.01 22.87
N ALA A 211 -2.71 -18.89 23.03
CA ALA A 211 -3.61 -20.03 23.21
C ALA A 211 -3.60 -20.99 22.00
N ALA A 212 -3.40 -20.45 20.80
CA ALA A 212 -3.27 -21.22 19.56
C ALA A 212 -1.82 -21.67 19.27
N ASN A 213 -0.86 -21.44 20.17
CA ASN A 213 0.57 -21.70 19.95
C ASN A 213 1.16 -21.00 18.70
N LEU A 214 0.60 -19.84 18.35
CA LEU A 214 1.06 -18.98 17.27
C LEU A 214 2.03 -17.93 17.78
N ASP A 215 2.95 -17.52 16.90
CA ASP A 215 3.87 -16.42 17.17
C ASP A 215 3.12 -15.08 17.27
N ALA A 216 3.01 -14.51 18.47
CA ALA A 216 2.23 -13.30 18.72
C ALA A 216 2.88 -11.99 18.21
N ARG A 217 4.10 -12.03 17.63
CA ARG A 217 4.82 -10.83 17.17
C ARG A 217 4.15 -10.08 16.03
N PHE A 218 3.29 -10.73 15.25
CA PHE A 218 2.51 -10.01 14.23
C PHE A 218 1.47 -9.07 14.85
N VAL A 219 1.05 -9.34 16.10
CA VAL A 219 0.00 -8.58 16.78
C VAL A 219 0.43 -7.13 17.03
N ASP A 220 1.73 -6.89 17.26
CA ASP A 220 2.26 -5.54 17.46
C ASP A 220 2.15 -4.66 16.20
N GLY A 221 1.99 -5.27 15.02
CA GLY A 221 1.72 -4.56 13.76
C GLY A 221 0.23 -4.29 13.48
N MET A 222 -0.68 -4.86 14.28
CA MET A 222 -2.12 -4.82 14.01
C MET A 222 -2.74 -3.42 14.10
N PRO A 223 -2.33 -2.51 15.01
CA PRO A 223 -2.86 -1.15 15.01
C PRO A 223 -2.61 -0.43 13.69
N THR A 224 -1.41 -0.61 13.11
CA THR A 224 -1.08 -0.08 11.78
C THR A 224 -1.99 -0.67 10.70
N ALA A 225 -2.24 -1.98 10.75
CA ALA A 225 -3.12 -2.66 9.80
C ALA A 225 -4.59 -2.21 9.92
N LEU A 226 -5.09 -2.00 11.14
CA LEU A 226 -6.46 -1.55 11.40
C LEU A 226 -6.70 -0.10 10.96
N ILE A 227 -5.70 0.77 11.13
CA ILE A 227 -5.81 2.17 10.72
C ILE A 227 -5.67 2.32 9.19
N LYS A 228 -4.95 1.44 8.49
CA LYS A 228 -4.62 1.61 7.07
C LYS A 228 -5.84 1.79 6.14
N PRO A 229 -6.96 1.04 6.28
CA PRO A 229 -8.15 1.26 5.46
C PRO A 229 -8.83 2.62 5.70
N LEU A 230 -8.69 3.18 6.91
CA LEU A 230 -9.26 4.47 7.28
C LEU A 230 -8.35 5.63 6.89
N SER A 231 -7.02 5.44 7.04
CA SER A 231 -6.02 6.45 6.82
C SER A 231 -4.65 5.85 6.48
N GLY A 232 -4.20 6.03 5.24
CA GLY A 232 -2.83 5.66 4.84
C GLY A 232 -1.76 6.48 5.58
N SER A 233 -1.97 7.78 5.76
CA SER A 233 -1.07 8.65 6.52
C SER A 233 -1.09 8.35 8.02
N GLY A 234 -2.28 8.09 8.60
CA GLY A 234 -2.41 7.65 10.00
C GLY A 234 -1.68 6.33 10.25
N ALA A 235 -1.83 5.36 9.35
CA ALA A 235 -1.13 4.07 9.46
C ALA A 235 0.39 4.23 9.35
N ARG A 236 0.90 5.13 8.51
CA ARG A 236 2.34 5.45 8.47
C ARG A 236 2.82 6.08 9.77
N GLY A 237 2.03 6.96 10.39
CA GLY A 237 2.32 7.49 11.72
C GLY A 237 2.44 6.38 12.77
N MET A 238 1.49 5.43 12.77
CA MET A 238 1.52 4.25 13.65
C MET A 238 2.72 3.34 13.37
N MET A 239 3.09 3.17 12.09
CA MET A 239 4.28 2.42 11.70
C MET A 239 5.55 3.07 12.25
N MET A 240 5.70 4.39 12.11
CA MET A 240 6.86 5.12 12.63
C MET A 240 6.95 5.06 14.16
N ASP A 241 5.81 5.13 14.84
CA ASP A 241 5.71 4.94 16.29
C ASP A 241 6.15 3.52 16.70
N THR A 242 5.69 2.51 15.97
CA THR A 242 6.11 1.11 16.17
C THR A 242 7.62 0.96 15.92
N MET A 243 8.18 1.63 14.91
CA MET A 243 9.63 1.62 14.61
C MET A 243 10.47 2.30 15.71
N ALA A 244 9.92 3.32 16.36
CA ALA A 244 10.57 4.00 17.47
C ALA A 244 10.55 3.16 18.75
N THR A 245 9.42 2.51 19.03
CA THR A 245 9.23 1.63 20.20
C THR A 245 10.04 0.33 20.08
N PHE A 246 9.97 -0.33 18.92
CA PHE A 246 10.73 -1.54 18.61
C PHE A 246 11.92 -1.15 17.75
N ARG A 247 13.10 -0.93 18.38
CA ARG A 247 14.37 -0.67 17.67
C ARG A 247 14.48 -1.55 16.43
N THR A 248 14.96 -0.95 15.33
CA THR A 248 15.01 -1.38 13.91
C THR A 248 15.35 -2.85 13.54
N GLY A 249 15.56 -3.75 14.51
CA GLY A 249 15.73 -5.20 14.32
C GLY A 249 14.63 -6.09 14.95
N GLN A 250 13.56 -5.54 15.55
CA GLN A 250 12.42 -6.33 16.08
C GLN A 250 11.10 -6.08 15.33
N PHE A 251 11.19 -5.56 14.11
CA PHE A 251 10.00 -5.15 13.36
C PHE A 251 9.12 -6.35 12.95
N PRO A 252 7.79 -6.21 12.86
CA PRO A 252 6.93 -7.23 12.25
C PRO A 252 7.29 -7.55 10.79
N GLY A 253 8.01 -6.67 10.10
CA GLY A 253 8.62 -6.95 8.79
C GLY A 253 9.68 -8.07 8.82
N GLU A 254 10.28 -8.28 10.00
CA GLU A 254 11.19 -9.39 10.29
C GLU A 254 10.45 -10.74 10.36
N THR A 255 9.13 -10.76 10.59
CA THR A 255 8.32 -11.98 10.56
C THR A 255 8.26 -12.55 9.14
N GLY A 256 8.15 -11.67 8.14
CA GLY A 256 8.36 -12.03 6.73
C GLY A 256 9.78 -12.56 6.51
N ARG A 257 10.79 -11.81 6.97
CA ARG A 257 12.21 -12.19 6.89
C ARG A 257 12.46 -13.58 7.49
N ARG A 258 11.86 -13.89 8.63
CA ARG A 258 12.01 -15.17 9.35
C ARG A 258 11.21 -16.31 8.75
N LEU A 259 10.08 -16.06 8.09
CA LEU A 259 9.38 -17.09 7.30
C LEU A 259 10.24 -17.58 6.13
N GLN A 260 11.03 -16.69 5.53
CA GLN A 260 12.02 -17.07 4.52
C GLN A 260 13.26 -17.73 5.13
N GLU A 261 13.72 -17.30 6.32
CA GLU A 261 14.80 -17.99 7.05
C GLU A 261 14.42 -19.39 7.53
N ALA A 262 13.15 -19.62 7.89
CA ALA A 262 12.63 -20.93 8.24
C ALA A 262 12.59 -21.89 7.03
N ARG A 263 12.51 -21.34 5.80
CA ARG A 263 12.55 -22.11 4.55
C ARG A 263 13.97 -22.39 4.03
N ILE A 264 14.98 -21.65 4.53
CA ILE A 264 16.37 -21.72 4.06
C ILE A 264 17.28 -22.48 5.05
N ARG A 265 16.83 -22.84 6.26
CA ARG A 265 17.58 -23.81 7.08
C ARG A 265 17.48 -25.20 6.44
N PRO A 266 18.60 -25.82 6.00
CA PRO A 266 18.64 -27.27 5.90
C PRO A 266 18.43 -27.81 7.31
N SER A 267 17.62 -28.86 7.43
CA SER A 267 17.56 -29.68 8.63
C SER A 267 18.89 -30.42 8.82
N THR A 268 19.88 -29.77 9.44
CA THR A 268 21.06 -30.39 10.06
C THR A 268 21.60 -29.43 11.11
#